data_AF-A0A7V9NY68-F1
#
_entry.id   AF-A0A7V9NY68-F1
#
_cell.length_a   1.000
_cell.length_b   1.000
_cell.length_c   1.000
_cell.angle_alpha   90.00
_cell.angle_beta   90.00
_cell.angle_gamma   90.00
#
_symmetry.space_group_name_H-M   'P 1'
#
loop_
_entity.id
_entity.type
_entity.pdbx_description
1 polymer ?
#
loop_
_entity_poly.entity_id
_entity_poly.type
_entity_poly.pdbx_seq_one_letter_code
_entity_poly.pdbx_strand_id
1 'polypeptide(L)'
;MNSITEIKDLSNQQFIEKYAKQACVGLVGGTHFIDQSIKKHQKKITSHGKESLWSHALIFNEIRQDGKWWVVESDLEFYKKQMRVGVQENRADKYFDKALFSNIAILDFNLNKEDQNKIIAEALNLVALRTEYSIREIFGVLFSLTGKNRNAENLLAQENSFFCSAFVQHCYNSINLDFNKDVSTKHLTPEEIFATDQKCSITVLL
;
A
#
# COMPACT_ATOMS: atom_id res chain seq x y z
N MET A 1 19.48 -3.62 8.87
CA MET A 1 19.14 -2.19 8.97
C MET A 1 18.68 -1.73 7.62
N ASN A 2 17.50 -1.10 7.55
CA ASN A 2 16.99 -0.50 6.32
C ASN A 2 17.82 0.75 6.02
N SER A 3 18.16 0.95 4.75
CA SER A 3 18.78 2.19 4.29
C SER A 3 17.69 3.10 3.75
N ILE A 4 17.50 4.26 4.39
CA ILE A 4 16.55 5.28 3.93
C ILE A 4 17.32 6.36 3.16
N THR A 5 16.89 6.62 1.93
CA THR A 5 17.45 7.69 1.07
C THR A 5 16.36 8.71 0.79
N GLU A 6 16.57 9.95 1.23
CA GLU A 6 15.67 11.07 0.94
C GLU A 6 16.08 11.79 -0.35
N ILE A 7 15.08 12.05 -1.21
CA ILE A 7 15.20 12.77 -2.47
C ILE A 7 14.36 14.05 -2.37
N LYS A 8 14.91 15.19 -2.80
CA LYS A 8 14.25 16.50 -2.68
C LYS A 8 13.95 17.18 -4.01
N ASP A 9 14.70 16.86 -5.05
CA ASP A 9 14.72 17.65 -6.29
C ASP A 9 14.09 16.92 -7.51
N LEU A 10 13.17 15.99 -7.27
CA LEU A 10 12.44 15.30 -8.33
C LEU A 10 10.94 15.59 -8.27
N SER A 11 10.28 15.61 -9.42
CA SER A 11 8.83 15.45 -9.48
C SER A 11 8.44 14.02 -9.12
N ASN A 12 7.19 13.79 -8.73
CA ASN A 12 6.65 12.45 -8.46
C ASN A 12 6.85 11.52 -9.67
N GLN A 13 6.63 12.03 -10.89
CA GLN A 13 6.88 11.28 -12.12
C GLN A 13 8.34 10.84 -12.22
N GLN A 14 9.28 11.78 -12.15
CA GLN A 14 10.71 11.48 -12.27
C GLN A 14 11.18 10.52 -11.18
N PHE A 15 10.64 10.65 -9.98
CA PHE A 15 10.94 9.77 -8.87
C PHE A 15 10.46 8.34 -9.13
N ILE A 16 9.19 8.16 -9.52
CA ILE A 16 8.63 6.84 -9.84
C ILE A 16 9.40 6.21 -11.02
N GLU A 17 9.59 6.94 -12.12
CA GLU A 17 10.29 6.42 -13.29
C GLU A 17 11.72 5.98 -13.00
N LYS A 18 12.39 6.64 -12.03
CA LYS A 18 13.77 6.34 -11.66
C LYS A 18 13.91 5.18 -10.67
N TYR A 19 12.98 5.05 -9.72
CA TYR A 19 13.15 4.16 -8.57
C TYR A 19 12.17 2.98 -8.53
N ALA A 20 11.06 3.03 -9.26
CA ALA A 20 10.12 1.92 -9.31
C ALA A 20 10.77 0.69 -9.96
N LYS A 21 10.47 -0.48 -9.38
CA LYS A 21 10.80 -1.79 -9.93
C LYS A 21 9.63 -2.73 -9.68
N GLN A 22 9.60 -3.84 -10.40
CA GLN A 22 8.59 -4.87 -10.20
C GLN A 22 8.63 -5.42 -8.78
N ALA A 23 7.44 -5.56 -8.19
CA ALA A 23 7.23 -5.98 -6.81
C ALA A 23 7.99 -5.13 -5.79
N CYS A 24 8.21 -3.83 -6.07
CA CYS A 24 8.44 -2.86 -5.01
C CYS A 24 7.12 -2.46 -4.37
N VAL A 25 7.13 -2.19 -3.07
CA VAL A 25 5.99 -1.55 -2.40
C VAL A 25 6.09 -0.04 -2.59
N GLY A 26 5.02 0.58 -3.07
CA GLY A 26 4.84 2.02 -3.04
C GLY A 26 4.01 2.43 -1.83
N LEU A 27 4.44 3.46 -1.11
CA LEU A 27 3.64 4.14 -0.09
C LEU A 27 3.41 5.57 -0.53
N VAL A 28 2.18 6.07 -0.35
CA VAL A 28 1.79 7.39 -0.82
C VAL A 28 1.11 8.17 0.30
N GLY A 29 1.44 9.45 0.41
CA GLY A 29 0.79 10.39 1.31
C GLY A 29 -0.18 11.31 0.57
N GLY A 30 -1.47 10.97 0.57
CA GLY A 30 -2.50 11.79 -0.04
C GLY A 30 -2.85 13.04 0.80
N THR A 31 -3.45 14.05 0.15
CA THR A 31 -3.87 15.31 0.79
C THR A 31 -5.38 15.45 0.98
N HIS A 32 -6.20 14.50 0.51
CA HIS A 32 -7.64 14.55 0.75
C HIS A 32 -7.99 14.29 2.22
N PHE A 33 -9.23 14.62 2.61
CA PHE A 33 -9.67 14.50 4.00
C PHE A 33 -9.53 13.07 4.56
N ILE A 34 -9.86 12.06 3.75
CA ILE A 34 -9.71 10.65 4.14
C ILE A 34 -8.24 10.31 4.37
N ASP A 35 -7.34 10.71 3.47
CA ASP A 35 -5.89 10.50 3.61
C ASP A 35 -5.33 11.14 4.89
N GLN A 36 -5.72 12.38 5.16
CA GLN A 36 -5.31 13.10 6.37
C GLN A 36 -5.81 12.40 7.63
N SER A 37 -7.04 11.87 7.61
CA SER A 37 -7.57 11.06 8.70
C SER A 37 -6.74 9.79 8.91
N ILE A 38 -6.41 9.05 7.86
CA ILE A 38 -5.61 7.82 7.93
C ILE A 38 -4.22 8.10 8.53
N LYS A 39 -3.55 9.14 8.05
CA LYS A 39 -2.24 9.60 8.56
C LYS A 39 -2.30 9.95 10.05
N LYS A 40 -3.35 10.64 10.48
CA LYS A 40 -3.58 11.01 11.88
C LYS A 40 -3.84 9.81 12.78
N HIS A 41 -4.60 8.81 12.32
CA HIS A 41 -4.91 7.62 13.13
C HIS A 41 -3.68 6.74 13.40
N GLN A 42 -2.70 6.76 12.51
CA GLN A 42 -1.42 6.05 12.68
C GLN A 42 -0.47 6.73 13.68
N LYS A 43 -0.81 7.91 14.20
CA LYS A 43 0.07 8.71 15.07
C LYS A 43 0.67 7.95 16.25
N LYS A 44 -0.11 7.06 16.87
CA LYS A 44 0.31 6.26 18.03
C LYS A 44 1.31 5.14 17.67
N ILE A 45 1.41 4.78 16.40
CA ILE A 45 2.27 3.71 15.89
C ILE A 45 3.61 4.29 15.40
N THR A 46 3.62 5.55 14.94
CA THR A 46 4.87 6.23 14.56
C THR A 46 5.84 6.33 15.74
N SER A 47 7.13 6.13 15.47
CA SER A 47 8.21 6.19 16.47
C SER A 47 8.34 7.55 17.16
N HIS A 48 7.90 8.63 16.49
CA HIS A 48 8.02 10.01 16.98
C HIS A 48 6.71 10.58 17.53
N GLY A 49 5.64 9.78 17.58
CA GLY A 49 4.32 10.24 18.01
C GLY A 49 3.74 11.36 17.13
N LYS A 50 4.17 11.44 15.86
CA LYS A 50 3.66 12.39 14.85
C LYS A 50 2.68 11.68 13.92
N GLU A 51 1.92 12.42 13.14
CA GLU A 51 1.06 11.80 12.13
C GLU A 51 1.94 11.10 11.08
N SER A 52 1.49 9.94 10.56
CA SER A 52 2.22 9.23 9.51
C SER A 52 2.29 10.09 8.24
N LEU A 53 3.31 9.87 7.42
CA LEU A 53 3.39 10.46 6.08
C LEU A 53 2.53 9.68 5.07
N TRP A 54 2.13 8.45 5.40
CA TRP A 54 1.58 7.46 4.47
C TRP A 54 0.10 7.25 4.73
N SER A 55 -0.73 7.41 3.70
CA SER A 55 -2.15 7.07 3.73
C SER A 55 -2.49 5.82 2.92
N HIS A 56 -1.62 5.42 1.99
CA HIS A 56 -1.92 4.35 1.04
C HIS A 56 -0.71 3.49 0.71
N ALA A 57 -0.96 2.24 0.34
CA ALA A 57 0.05 1.26 -0.07
C ALA A 57 -0.32 0.55 -1.38
N LEU A 58 0.67 0.26 -2.22
CA LEU A 58 0.50 -0.38 -3.53
C LEU A 58 1.69 -1.25 -3.90
N ILE A 59 1.56 -2.07 -4.94
CA ILE A 59 2.65 -2.84 -5.53
C ILE A 59 2.93 -2.33 -6.95
N PHE A 60 4.18 -1.98 -7.24
CA PHE A 60 4.61 -1.71 -8.61
C PHE A 60 4.66 -3.00 -9.41
N ASN A 61 3.98 -3.03 -10.56
CA ASN A 61 3.98 -4.17 -11.45
C ASN A 61 5.10 -4.04 -12.49
N GLU A 62 4.81 -3.42 -13.64
CA GLU A 62 5.76 -3.34 -14.75
C GLU A 62 5.48 -2.13 -15.62
N ILE A 63 6.41 -1.84 -16.53
CA ILE A 63 6.14 -0.95 -17.66
C ILE A 63 5.45 -1.77 -18.75
N ARG A 64 4.27 -1.35 -19.18
CA ARG A 64 3.49 -2.03 -20.23
C ARG A 64 3.69 -1.40 -21.61
N GLN A 65 2.98 -1.92 -22.60
CA GLN A 65 3.08 -1.51 -24.02
C GLN A 65 2.72 -0.04 -24.26
N ASP A 66 2.03 0.60 -23.32
CA ASP A 66 1.77 2.05 -23.34
C ASP A 66 2.95 2.88 -22.82
N GLY A 67 4.07 2.24 -22.44
CA GLY A 67 5.27 2.88 -21.92
C GLY A 67 5.11 3.43 -20.50
N LYS A 68 4.04 3.07 -19.80
CA LYS A 68 3.72 3.57 -18.46
C LYS A 68 3.99 2.52 -17.40
N TRP A 69 4.39 2.97 -16.21
CA TRP A 69 4.40 2.13 -15.02
C TRP A 69 2.97 1.81 -14.61
N TRP A 70 2.70 0.53 -14.38
CA TRP A 70 1.46 0.03 -13.81
C TRP A 70 1.66 -0.39 -12.37
N VAL A 71 0.64 -0.17 -11.57
CA VAL A 71 0.56 -0.58 -10.17
C VAL A 71 -0.66 -1.49 -9.98
N VAL A 72 -0.57 -2.35 -8.98
CA VAL A 72 -1.73 -3.07 -8.45
C VAL A 72 -1.97 -2.55 -7.03
N GLU A 73 -3.21 -2.22 -6.74
CA GLU A 73 -3.62 -1.63 -5.47
C GLU A 73 -5.02 -2.08 -5.09
N SER A 74 -5.35 -2.02 -3.80
CA SER A 74 -6.73 -2.09 -3.33
C SER A 74 -7.17 -0.68 -2.95
N ASP A 75 -8.13 -0.12 -3.67
CA ASP A 75 -8.55 1.27 -3.50
C ASP A 75 -10.08 1.43 -3.49
N LEU A 76 -10.52 2.58 -3.00
CA LEU A 76 -11.89 3.08 -3.02
C LEU A 76 -11.99 4.27 -3.98
N GLU A 77 -12.12 4.00 -5.28
CA GLU A 77 -12.26 5.06 -6.27
C GLU A 77 -13.71 5.47 -6.47
N PHE A 78 -13.98 6.76 -6.27
CA PHE A 78 -15.26 7.40 -6.62
C PHE A 78 -15.14 8.06 -7.99
N TYR A 79 -15.50 7.36 -9.07
CA TYR A 79 -15.53 7.93 -10.42
C TYR A 79 -16.96 8.20 -10.88
N LYS A 80 -17.31 9.47 -11.10
CA LYS A 80 -18.53 9.95 -11.82
C LYS A 80 -19.79 9.05 -11.65
N LYS A 81 -20.19 8.77 -10.40
CA LYS A 81 -21.38 7.98 -9.96
C LYS A 81 -21.23 6.45 -9.86
N GLN A 82 -20.04 5.88 -10.05
CA GLN A 82 -19.76 4.47 -9.72
C GLN A 82 -18.60 4.40 -8.70
N MET A 83 -18.80 3.62 -7.64
CA MET A 83 -17.78 3.33 -6.63
C MET A 83 -17.10 2.02 -7.03
N ARG A 84 -15.80 2.07 -7.36
CA ARG A 84 -14.99 0.86 -7.52
C ARG A 84 -14.26 0.60 -6.22
N VAL A 85 -14.56 -0.54 -5.62
CA VAL A 85 -13.98 -0.98 -4.35
C VAL A 85 -13.26 -2.29 -4.61
N GLY A 86 -11.98 -2.35 -4.28
CA GLY A 86 -11.22 -3.59 -4.31
C GLY A 86 -9.93 -3.51 -5.11
N VAL A 87 -9.39 -4.70 -5.38
CA VAL A 87 -8.10 -4.85 -6.05
C VAL A 87 -8.24 -4.53 -7.53
N GLN A 88 -7.40 -3.62 -8.01
CA GLN A 88 -7.42 -3.14 -9.38
C GLN A 88 -6.02 -2.79 -9.87
N GLU A 89 -5.89 -2.68 -11.19
CA GLU A 89 -4.70 -2.16 -11.83
C GLU A 89 -4.91 -0.72 -12.25
N ASN A 90 -3.91 0.12 -11.97
CA ASN A 90 -3.91 1.52 -12.36
C ASN A 90 -2.57 1.91 -12.96
N ARG A 91 -2.55 2.98 -13.74
CA ARG A 91 -1.30 3.65 -14.13
C ARG A 91 -0.74 4.42 -12.95
N ALA A 92 0.57 4.38 -12.77
CA ALA A 92 1.28 5.15 -11.75
C ALA A 92 1.13 6.68 -11.97
N ASP A 93 0.77 7.12 -13.18
CA ASP A 93 0.44 8.50 -13.53
C ASP A 93 -0.59 9.13 -12.56
N LYS A 94 -1.45 8.30 -11.95
CA LYS A 94 -2.36 8.70 -10.87
C LYS A 94 -1.67 9.47 -9.76
N TYR A 95 -0.43 9.14 -9.41
CA TYR A 95 0.30 9.74 -8.29
C TYR A 95 1.26 10.86 -8.70
N PHE A 96 1.21 11.34 -9.95
CA PHE A 96 2.15 12.37 -10.42
C PHE A 96 1.84 13.77 -9.91
N ASP A 97 0.59 14.03 -9.50
CA ASP A 97 0.21 15.34 -8.96
C ASP A 97 0.71 15.49 -7.52
N LYS A 98 1.77 16.29 -7.34
CA LYS A 98 2.37 16.58 -6.02
C LYS A 98 1.41 17.32 -5.07
N ALA A 99 0.43 18.05 -5.58
CA ALA A 99 -0.57 18.72 -4.73
C ALA A 99 -1.55 17.72 -4.11
N LEU A 100 -1.83 16.61 -4.81
CA LEU A 100 -2.69 15.53 -4.32
C LEU A 100 -1.92 14.48 -3.54
N PHE A 101 -0.67 14.21 -3.93
CA PHE A 101 0.20 13.19 -3.34
C PHE A 101 1.54 13.82 -2.97
N SER A 102 1.62 14.29 -1.72
CA SER A 102 2.74 15.13 -1.26
C SER A 102 4.01 14.35 -0.97
N ASN A 103 3.88 13.07 -0.59
CA ASN A 103 5.01 12.21 -0.27
C ASN A 103 4.86 10.86 -0.97
N ILE A 104 5.98 10.29 -1.43
CA ILE A 104 6.03 8.94 -2.00
C ILE A 104 7.25 8.20 -1.45
N ALA A 105 7.08 6.96 -1.00
CA ALA A 105 8.17 6.05 -0.71
C ALA A 105 8.11 4.82 -1.60
N ILE A 106 9.28 4.31 -2.00
CA ILE A 106 9.44 3.04 -2.72
C ILE A 106 10.35 2.14 -1.89
N LEU A 107 9.83 0.99 -1.50
CA LEU A 107 10.54 -0.03 -0.74
C LEU A 107 10.96 -1.16 -1.68
N ASP A 108 12.26 -1.37 -1.79
CA ASP A 108 12.89 -2.44 -2.57
C ASP A 108 13.48 -3.49 -1.63
N PHE A 109 12.85 -4.67 -1.60
CA PHE A 109 13.27 -5.81 -0.79
C PHE A 109 14.40 -6.64 -1.45
N ASN A 110 14.94 -6.18 -2.59
CA ASN A 110 15.96 -6.86 -3.38
C ASN A 110 15.58 -8.32 -3.71
N LEU A 111 14.30 -8.54 -4.03
CA LEU A 111 13.77 -9.86 -4.35
C LEU A 111 14.37 -10.38 -5.66
N ASN A 112 14.55 -11.69 -5.75
CA ASN A 112 14.88 -12.34 -7.02
C ASN A 112 13.66 -12.34 -7.96
N LYS A 113 13.88 -12.65 -9.24
CA LYS A 113 12.82 -12.60 -10.25
C LYS A 113 11.68 -13.58 -10.00
N GLU A 114 11.96 -14.74 -9.41
CA GLU A 114 10.94 -15.75 -9.09
C GLU A 114 9.96 -15.22 -8.04
N ASP A 115 10.48 -14.64 -6.97
CA ASP A 115 9.68 -14.07 -5.88
C ASP A 115 8.92 -12.82 -6.33
N GLN A 116 9.54 -11.96 -7.16
CA GLN A 116 8.83 -10.86 -7.82
C GLN A 116 7.64 -11.37 -8.63
N ASN A 117 7.84 -12.43 -9.43
CA ASN A 117 6.77 -12.99 -10.25
C ASN A 117 5.67 -13.64 -9.41
N LYS A 118 5.98 -14.28 -8.28
CA LYS A 118 4.97 -14.85 -7.36
C LYS A 118 4.06 -13.76 -6.77
N ILE A 119 4.66 -12.67 -6.29
CA ILE A 119 3.92 -11.53 -5.75
C ILE A 119 3.01 -10.92 -6.81
N ILE A 120 3.53 -10.70 -8.02
CA ILE A 120 2.74 -10.13 -9.11
C ILE A 120 1.65 -11.09 -9.59
N ALA A 121 1.94 -12.39 -9.69
CA ALA A 121 0.94 -13.39 -10.04
C ALA A 121 -0.21 -13.41 -9.03
N GLU A 122 0.09 -13.33 -7.73
CA GLU A 122 -0.93 -13.27 -6.68
C GLU A 122 -1.74 -11.97 -6.76
N ALA A 123 -1.08 -10.82 -6.95
CA ALA A 123 -1.73 -9.53 -7.12
C ALA A 123 -2.69 -9.53 -8.33
N LEU A 124 -2.24 -10.06 -9.48
CA LEU A 124 -3.04 -10.19 -10.69
C LEU A 124 -4.16 -11.23 -10.57
N ASN A 125 -3.95 -12.29 -9.80
CA ASN A 125 -5.00 -13.26 -9.48
C ASN A 125 -6.15 -12.58 -8.73
N LEU A 126 -5.83 -11.74 -7.73
CA LEU A 126 -6.84 -10.95 -7.00
C LEU A 126 -7.57 -9.92 -7.87
N VAL A 127 -6.87 -9.33 -8.85
CA VAL A 127 -7.51 -8.49 -9.89
C VAL A 127 -8.46 -9.33 -10.75
N ALA A 128 -8.00 -10.48 -11.25
CA ALA A 128 -8.73 -11.33 -12.19
C ALA A 128 -9.99 -11.93 -11.56
N LEU A 129 -9.91 -12.30 -10.29
CA LEU A 129 -11.06 -12.72 -9.48
C LEU A 129 -12.08 -11.60 -9.27
N ARG A 130 -11.78 -10.36 -9.74
CA ARG A 130 -12.53 -9.13 -9.50
C ARG A 130 -13.05 -9.18 -8.10
N THR A 131 -12.13 -9.14 -7.14
CA THR A 131 -12.42 -9.39 -5.73
C THR A 131 -13.43 -8.34 -5.19
N GLU A 132 -14.69 -8.49 -5.61
CA GLU A 132 -15.97 -7.93 -5.19
C GLU A 132 -16.59 -8.91 -4.18
N TYR A 133 -16.08 -10.16 -4.13
CA TYR A 133 -16.11 -10.98 -2.93
C TYR A 133 -15.55 -10.12 -1.82
N SER A 134 -16.47 -9.74 -0.94
CA SER A 134 -16.28 -8.81 0.15
C SER A 134 -14.86 -8.93 0.64
N ILE A 135 -14.11 -7.84 0.62
CA ILE A 135 -12.81 -7.81 1.28
C ILE A 135 -12.97 -8.35 2.72
N ARG A 136 -14.18 -8.23 3.31
CA ARG A 136 -14.60 -8.87 4.58
C ARG A 136 -14.78 -10.39 4.57
N GLU A 137 -14.87 -11.09 3.44
CA GLU A 137 -14.91 -12.56 3.33
C GLU A 137 -13.51 -13.15 3.18
N ILE A 138 -12.64 -12.54 2.36
CA ILE A 138 -11.20 -12.87 2.34
C ILE A 138 -10.59 -12.63 3.72
N PHE A 139 -10.94 -11.51 4.34
CA PHE A 139 -10.62 -11.28 5.75
C PHE A 139 -11.54 -12.06 6.69
N GLY A 140 -12.74 -12.46 6.30
CA GLY A 140 -13.74 -13.13 7.14
C GLY A 140 -13.37 -14.56 7.50
N VAL A 141 -12.75 -15.29 6.57
CA VAL A 141 -12.19 -16.62 6.82
C VAL A 141 -11.03 -16.56 7.82
N LEU A 142 -10.29 -15.44 7.85
CA LEU A 142 -9.29 -15.14 8.89
C LEU A 142 -9.90 -14.47 10.15
N PHE A 143 -11.20 -14.16 10.19
CA PHE A 143 -11.86 -13.42 11.30
C PHE A 143 -12.49 -14.36 12.34
N SER A 144 -12.34 -15.68 12.21
CA SER A 144 -12.86 -16.62 13.21
C SER A 144 -12.13 -16.57 14.56
N LEU A 145 -11.13 -15.67 14.76
CA LEU A 145 -10.43 -15.52 16.02
C LEU A 145 -10.12 -14.04 16.36
N THR A 146 -10.55 -13.63 17.56
CA THR A 146 -10.16 -12.43 18.35
C THR A 146 -10.67 -11.07 17.84
N GLY A 147 -11.19 -10.13 18.62
CA GLY A 147 -11.32 -9.93 20.06
C GLY A 147 -11.62 -8.42 20.29
N LYS A 148 -12.52 -8.10 21.21
CA LYS A 148 -13.24 -6.82 21.38
C LYS A 148 -12.37 -5.55 21.60
N ASN A 149 -12.87 -4.44 21.03
CA ASN A 149 -12.71 -3.00 21.34
C ASN A 149 -11.54 -2.17 20.76
N ARG A 150 -11.87 -1.29 19.79
CA ARG A 150 -11.26 0.03 19.53
C ARG A 150 -12.31 1.00 18.92
N ASN A 151 -12.87 1.94 19.71
CA ASN A 151 -13.76 3.09 19.39
C ASN A 151 -14.65 3.08 18.11
N ALA A 152 -15.96 3.14 18.34
CA ALA A 152 -17.02 2.79 17.39
C ALA A 152 -17.43 3.86 16.35
N GLU A 153 -16.81 5.04 16.25
CA GLU A 153 -17.40 6.10 15.43
C GLU A 153 -17.09 6.03 13.93
N ASN A 154 -16.13 5.21 13.46
CA ASN A 154 -15.95 4.95 12.02
C ASN A 154 -15.14 3.67 11.70
N LEU A 155 -15.43 2.58 12.42
CA LEU A 155 -14.78 1.27 12.23
C LEU A 155 -14.79 0.82 10.76
N LEU A 156 -15.90 1.01 10.05
CA LEU A 156 -16.02 0.62 8.64
C LEU A 156 -15.13 1.44 7.70
N ALA A 157 -15.02 2.75 7.91
CA ALA A 157 -14.15 3.59 7.09
C ALA A 157 -12.66 3.31 7.38
N GLN A 158 -12.35 2.97 8.63
CA GLN A 158 -11.00 2.60 9.07
C GLN A 158 -10.60 1.20 8.56
N GLU A 159 -11.49 0.23 8.63
CA GLU A 159 -11.32 -1.10 8.03
C GLU A 159 -11.08 -0.97 6.52
N ASN A 160 -11.85 -0.11 5.86
CA ASN A 160 -11.69 0.11 4.42
C ASN A 160 -10.36 0.77 4.04
N SER A 161 -9.86 1.68 4.86
CA SER A 161 -8.62 2.42 4.56
C SER A 161 -7.34 1.58 4.63
N PHE A 162 -7.31 0.53 5.45
CA PHE A 162 -6.13 -0.34 5.59
C PHE A 162 -6.18 -1.57 4.69
N PHE A 163 -7.21 -1.71 3.85
CA PHE A 163 -7.26 -2.77 2.85
C PHE A 163 -6.11 -2.69 1.85
N CYS A 164 -5.56 -1.50 1.59
CA CYS A 164 -4.38 -1.34 0.75
C CYS A 164 -3.17 -2.08 1.33
N SER A 165 -2.83 -1.83 2.60
CA SER A 165 -1.72 -2.49 3.31
C SER A 165 -1.95 -3.98 3.50
N ALA A 166 -3.18 -4.37 3.83
CA ALA A 166 -3.53 -5.77 4.00
C ALA A 166 -3.46 -6.54 2.66
N PHE A 167 -3.83 -5.90 1.54
CA PHE A 167 -3.62 -6.43 0.19
C PHE A 167 -2.13 -6.61 -0.13
N VAL A 168 -1.29 -5.61 0.17
CA VAL A 168 0.15 -5.72 -0.06
C VAL A 168 0.73 -6.89 0.75
N GLN A 169 0.39 -6.99 2.05
CA GLN A 169 0.82 -8.10 2.90
C GLN A 169 0.33 -9.46 2.38
N HIS A 170 -0.91 -9.56 1.91
CA HIS A 170 -1.43 -10.79 1.31
C HIS A 170 -0.58 -11.24 0.11
N CYS A 171 -0.21 -10.31 -0.78
CA CYS A 171 0.62 -10.66 -1.94
C CYS A 171 2.04 -11.10 -1.51
N TYR A 172 2.63 -10.44 -0.51
CA TYR A 172 3.96 -10.81 0.01
C TYR A 172 3.96 -12.10 0.84
N ASN A 173 2.81 -12.53 1.37
CA ASN A 173 2.67 -13.85 1.99
C ASN A 173 2.95 -15.00 0.99
N SER A 174 2.77 -14.78 -0.32
CA SER A 174 3.11 -15.78 -1.36
C SER A 174 4.60 -16.18 -1.36
N ILE A 175 5.45 -15.37 -0.74
CA ILE A 175 6.89 -15.62 -0.56
C ILE A 175 7.29 -15.72 0.92
N ASN A 176 6.32 -15.84 1.83
CA ASN A 176 6.52 -15.87 3.28
C ASN A 176 7.23 -14.64 3.87
N LEU A 177 7.04 -13.46 3.27
CA LEU A 177 7.55 -12.19 3.81
C LEU A 177 6.44 -11.48 4.59
N ASP A 178 6.67 -11.30 5.89
CA ASP A 178 5.78 -10.59 6.80
C ASP A 178 6.39 -9.24 7.19
N PHE A 179 5.66 -8.14 6.92
CA PHE A 179 6.12 -6.79 7.24
C PHE A 179 6.09 -6.49 8.75
N ASN A 180 5.19 -7.14 9.49
CA ASN A 180 5.11 -6.99 10.94
C ASN A 180 4.42 -8.19 11.59
N LYS A 181 5.25 -9.09 12.15
CA LYS A 181 4.81 -10.35 12.77
C LYS A 181 3.92 -10.19 14.00
N ASP A 182 3.98 -9.03 14.65
CA ASP A 182 3.20 -8.75 15.86
C ASP A 182 1.81 -8.18 15.54
N VAL A 183 1.51 -7.94 14.26
CA VAL A 183 0.28 -7.28 13.81
C VAL A 183 -0.46 -8.17 12.83
N SER A 184 -1.74 -8.39 13.10
CA SER A 184 -2.61 -9.09 12.14
C SER A 184 -2.64 -8.34 10.81
N THR A 185 -2.58 -9.05 9.70
CA THR A 185 -2.65 -8.51 8.33
C THR A 185 -3.76 -7.46 8.12
N LYS A 186 -4.92 -7.60 8.78
CA LYS A 186 -6.07 -6.67 8.66
C LYS A 186 -5.85 -5.32 9.33
N HIS A 187 -4.94 -5.29 10.28
CA HIS A 187 -4.61 -4.10 11.06
C HIS A 187 -3.29 -3.50 10.64
N LEU A 188 -2.57 -4.16 9.72
CA LEU A 188 -1.35 -3.64 9.15
C LEU A 188 -1.64 -2.33 8.44
N THR A 189 -0.86 -1.31 8.81
CA THR A 189 -0.99 0.04 8.30
C THR A 189 0.15 0.39 7.33
N PRO A 190 -0.01 1.42 6.49
CA PRO A 190 1.09 1.92 5.65
C PRO A 190 2.34 2.28 6.45
N GLU A 191 2.17 2.85 7.65
CA GLU A 191 3.27 3.17 8.57
C GLU A 191 4.02 1.91 9.03
N GLU A 192 3.32 0.81 9.33
CA GLU A 192 3.98 -0.43 9.75
C GLU A 192 4.75 -1.09 8.60
N ILE A 193 4.25 -0.97 7.36
CA ILE A 193 5.02 -1.39 6.18
C ILE A 193 6.28 -0.53 6.04
N PHE A 194 6.17 0.80 6.22
CA PHE A 194 7.33 1.68 6.20
C PHE A 194 8.36 1.34 7.29
N ALA A 195 7.87 1.01 8.49
CA ALA A 195 8.67 0.69 9.66
C ALA A 195 9.11 -0.79 9.74
N THR A 196 8.87 -1.59 8.70
CA THR A 196 9.16 -3.02 8.64
C THR A 196 10.60 -3.35 9.09
N ASP A 197 10.75 -4.44 9.82
CA ASP A 197 12.07 -4.97 10.22
C ASP A 197 12.76 -5.76 9.08
N GLN A 198 11.98 -6.12 8.05
CA GLN A 198 12.46 -6.80 6.85
C GLN A 198 13.45 -5.92 6.10
N LYS A 199 14.61 -6.49 5.77
CA LYS A 199 15.72 -5.78 5.12
C LYS A 199 15.29 -5.27 3.75
N CYS A 200 15.20 -3.95 3.61
CA CYS A 200 14.90 -3.29 2.34
C CYS A 200 15.69 -1.98 2.17
N SER A 201 15.77 -1.53 0.93
CA SER A 201 16.16 -0.16 0.59
C SER A 201 14.92 0.69 0.44
N ILE A 202 14.85 1.81 1.16
CA ILE A 202 13.70 2.72 1.13
C ILE A 202 14.17 4.02 0.51
N THR A 203 13.54 4.43 -0.59
CA THR A 203 13.75 5.75 -1.18
C THR A 203 12.50 6.59 -0.94
N VAL A 204 12.66 7.83 -0.50
CA VAL A 204 11.55 8.70 -0.12
C VAL A 204 11.65 10.03 -0.86
N LEU A 205 10.53 10.50 -1.41
CA LEU A 205 10.31 11.85 -1.92
C LEU A 205 9.36 12.59 -0.97
N LEU A 206 9.78 13.78 -0.52
CA LEU A 206 9.02 14.68 0.38
C LEU A 206 8.56 15.98 -0.32
#